data_AF-A0A7W0W8U1-F1
#
_entry.id   AF-A0A7W0W8U1-F1
#
_cell.length_a   1.000
_cell.length_b   1.000
_cell.length_c   1.000
_cell.angle_alpha   90.00
_cell.angle_beta   90.00
_cell.angle_gamma   90.00
#
_symmetry.space_group_name_H-M   'P 1'
#
loop_
_entity.id
_entity.type
_entity.pdbx_description
1 polymer ?
#
loop_
_entity_poly.entity_id
_entity_poly.type
_entity_poly.pdbx_seq_one_letter_code
_entity_poly.pdbx_strand_id
1 'polypeptide(L)'
;MIGFLIRRILAVIPVLFVVAFITFFLMKQAKGGPFDQEKEVNPATVKTLNARFGLDKPTWINTTAVSRASDQGVANPLTLTRAFLDSQFGNYIINAVQGDLGPTYSSKGTENVQDVIKRKFPISLRLGLLAAALAVLVGLPLGILGALKQNTIFDYISLIVATIGTSVPTFVTGLLLTLFLSRVFGVKPIKPIDAWDGYSTAYIAPACILGLNTMAYITRLTRSSMLEVKRQDYIRTARAKGMGDRVVITRHMLRNSMIPVVTILGPAVAGLVTGSFIIENIFRVPGIGDEFVGSIGSRDYSMIMGATLFFALLVALGNLTVDVVYGFLDPRIRSKS
;
A
#
# COMPACT_ATOMS: atom_id res chain seq x y z
N MET A 1 -3.97 26.05 -4.08
CA MET A 1 -3.80 24.64 -4.49
C MET A 1 -2.34 24.23 -4.53
N ILE A 2 -1.46 24.92 -5.28
CA ILE A 2 -0.02 24.58 -5.34
C ILE A 2 0.64 24.61 -3.94
N GLY A 3 0.40 25.66 -3.13
CA GLY A 3 0.96 25.73 -1.77
C GLY A 3 0.50 24.60 -0.85
N PHE A 4 -0.77 24.16 -0.97
CA PHE A 4 -1.29 23.00 -0.25
C PHE A 4 -0.60 21.70 -0.69
N LEU A 5 -0.43 21.50 -2.00
CA LEU A 5 0.28 20.33 -2.53
C LEU A 5 1.75 20.30 -2.09
N ILE A 6 2.45 21.44 -2.12
CA ILE A 6 3.83 21.55 -1.63
C ILE A 6 3.88 21.18 -0.15
N ARG A 7 2.99 21.73 0.69
CA ARG A 7 2.94 21.40 2.13
C ARG A 7 2.69 19.91 2.36
N ARG A 8 1.83 19.28 1.55
CA ARG A 8 1.57 17.84 1.61
C ARG A 8 2.78 17.02 1.21
N ILE A 9 3.45 17.36 0.11
CA ILE A 9 4.69 16.68 -0.33
C ILE A 9 5.78 16.82 0.73
N LEU A 10 5.98 18.01 1.29
CA LEU A 10 6.93 18.23 2.38
C LEU A 10 6.57 17.44 3.64
N ALA A 11 5.28 17.21 3.91
CA ALA A 11 4.84 16.37 5.02
C ALA A 11 5.11 14.87 4.80
N VAL A 12 5.35 14.42 3.56
CA VAL A 12 5.75 13.03 3.29
C VAL A 12 7.17 12.74 3.78
N ILE A 13 8.07 13.72 3.68
CA ILE A 13 9.48 13.57 4.08
C ILE A 13 9.64 13.10 5.55
N PRO A 14 9.06 13.78 6.56
CA PRO A 14 9.17 13.32 7.95
C PRO A 14 8.48 11.98 8.17
N VAL A 15 7.40 11.67 7.44
CA VAL A 15 6.74 10.35 7.54
C VAL A 15 7.66 9.25 7.05
N LEU A 16 8.28 9.40 5.87
CA LEU A 16 9.23 8.43 5.34
C LEU A 16 10.46 8.28 6.22
N PHE A 17 10.97 9.38 6.79
CA PHE A 17 12.07 9.33 7.74
C PHE A 17 11.71 8.55 9.01
N VAL A 18 10.54 8.81 9.60
CA VAL A 18 10.05 8.09 10.80
C VAL A 18 9.86 6.61 10.48
N VAL A 19 9.30 6.26 9.32
CA VAL A 19 9.16 4.87 8.89
C VAL A 19 10.53 4.20 8.75
N ALA A 20 11.47 4.83 8.05
CA ALA A 20 12.82 4.30 7.90
C ALA A 20 13.52 4.11 9.25
N PHE A 21 13.38 5.08 10.16
CA PHE A 21 13.93 5.03 11.52
C PHE A 21 13.35 3.86 12.32
N ILE A 22 12.02 3.74 12.37
CA ILE A 22 11.33 2.67 13.11
C ILE A 22 11.72 1.31 12.53
N THR A 23 11.69 1.14 11.21
CA THR A 23 12.04 -0.13 10.58
C THR A 23 13.49 -0.49 10.85
N PHE A 24 14.43 0.44 10.70
CA PHE A 24 15.84 0.19 11.02
C PHE A 24 16.04 -0.17 12.49
N PHE A 25 15.39 0.56 13.41
CA PHE A 25 15.43 0.29 14.84
C PHE A 25 14.92 -1.12 15.19
N LEU A 26 13.78 -1.52 14.62
CA LEU A 26 13.22 -2.86 14.82
C LEU A 26 14.14 -3.95 14.26
N MET A 27 14.73 -3.74 13.07
CA MET A 27 15.67 -4.71 12.48
C MET A 27 16.93 -4.89 13.33
N LYS A 28 17.42 -3.84 13.99
CA LYS A 28 18.58 -3.93 14.89
C LYS A 28 18.27 -4.57 16.24
N GLN A 29 17.01 -4.59 16.66
CA GLN A 29 16.60 -5.32 17.86
C GLN A 29 16.30 -6.80 17.60
N ALA A 30 16.06 -7.19 16.35
CA ALA A 30 15.87 -8.58 15.98
C ALA A 30 17.12 -9.40 16.36
N LYS A 31 16.92 -10.57 16.97
CA LYS A 31 18.03 -11.43 17.42
C LYS A 31 18.75 -12.09 16.22
N GLY A 32 20.05 -11.83 16.11
CA GLY A 32 20.96 -12.35 15.08
C GLY A 32 21.14 -11.40 13.89
N GLY A 33 22.08 -11.72 13.00
CA GLY A 33 22.43 -10.93 11.83
C GLY A 33 21.92 -11.52 10.50
N PRO A 34 22.10 -10.78 9.38
CA PRO A 34 21.68 -11.22 8.04
C PRO A 34 22.36 -12.51 7.55
N PHE A 35 23.50 -12.87 8.14
CA PHE A 35 24.31 -14.04 7.76
C PHE A 35 24.24 -15.20 8.76
N ASP A 36 23.43 -15.05 9.81
CA ASP A 36 23.20 -16.10 10.80
C ASP A 36 22.14 -17.07 10.25
N GLN A 37 22.56 -17.95 9.34
CA GLN A 37 21.73 -18.99 8.73
C GLN A 37 21.90 -20.34 9.44
N GLU A 38 21.03 -21.30 9.15
CA GLU A 38 21.08 -22.67 9.70
C GLU A 38 22.39 -23.41 9.39
N LYS A 39 23.12 -23.00 8.33
CA LYS A 39 24.50 -23.45 8.09
C LYS A 39 25.48 -22.40 8.60
N GLU A 40 26.32 -22.80 9.55
CA GLU A 40 27.41 -21.95 10.06
C GLU A 40 28.34 -21.54 8.92
N VAL A 41 28.31 -20.25 8.57
CA VAL A 41 29.26 -19.64 7.66
C VAL A 41 30.56 -19.43 8.44
N ASN A 42 31.71 -19.77 7.82
CA ASN A 42 33.02 -19.52 8.44
C ASN A 42 33.11 -18.07 8.96
N PRO A 43 33.50 -17.85 10.23
CA PRO A 43 33.61 -16.51 10.83
C PRO A 43 34.45 -15.53 10.01
N ALA A 44 35.46 -16.00 9.29
CA ALA A 44 36.27 -15.17 8.39
C ALA A 44 35.45 -14.64 7.20
N THR A 45 34.58 -15.47 6.62
CA THR A 45 33.69 -15.08 5.52
C THR A 45 32.64 -14.08 6.01
N VAL A 46 32.09 -14.28 7.21
CA VAL A 46 31.13 -13.35 7.83
C VAL A 46 31.76 -11.97 8.03
N LYS A 47 33.01 -11.90 8.49
CA LYS A 47 33.74 -10.63 8.64
C LYS A 47 33.91 -9.90 7.31
N THR A 48 34.28 -10.61 6.24
CA THR A 48 34.41 -10.03 4.89
C THR A 48 33.07 -9.54 4.35
N LEU A 49 31.99 -10.30 4.58
CA LEU A 49 30.64 -9.89 4.18
C LEU A 49 30.18 -8.65 4.96
N ASN A 50 30.41 -8.61 6.28
CA ASN A 50 30.07 -7.45 7.10
C ASN A 50 30.79 -6.18 6.63
N ALA A 51 32.09 -6.27 6.30
CA ALA A 51 32.84 -5.16 5.74
C ALA A 51 32.31 -4.75 4.36
N ARG A 52 31.98 -5.73 3.49
CA ARG A 52 31.45 -5.47 2.14
C ARG A 52 30.11 -4.72 2.17
N PHE A 53 29.23 -5.05 3.10
CA PHE A 53 27.91 -4.42 3.24
C PHE A 53 27.89 -3.24 4.23
N GLY A 54 29.05 -2.85 4.77
CA GLY A 54 29.15 -1.76 5.75
C GLY A 54 28.44 -2.05 7.08
N LEU A 55 28.19 -3.32 7.40
CA LEU A 55 27.56 -3.77 8.65
C LEU A 55 28.51 -3.67 9.86
N ASP A 56 29.80 -3.44 9.61
CA ASP A 56 30.84 -3.15 10.59
C ASP A 56 30.84 -1.70 11.07
N LYS A 57 30.18 -0.79 10.33
CA LYS A 57 30.05 0.62 10.73
C LYS A 57 29.15 0.75 11.97
N PRO A 58 29.29 1.83 12.76
CA PRO A 58 28.34 2.16 13.82
C PRO A 58 26.90 2.26 13.29
N THR A 59 25.92 1.89 14.09
CA THR A 59 24.51 1.83 13.67
C THR A 59 23.91 3.21 13.40
N TRP A 60 24.13 4.16 14.30
CA TRP A 60 23.47 5.48 14.29
C TRP A 60 24.38 6.63 13.89
N ILE A 61 25.54 6.74 14.53
CA ILE A 61 26.48 7.84 14.37
C ILE A 61 27.90 7.32 14.42
N ASN A 62 28.79 7.90 13.62
CA ASN A 62 30.18 7.46 13.54
C ASN A 62 31.13 8.51 14.11
N THR A 63 31.23 8.53 15.44
CA THR A 63 32.13 9.44 16.17
C THR A 63 33.60 9.16 15.86
N THR A 64 33.95 7.90 15.56
CA THR A 64 35.33 7.53 15.21
C THR A 64 35.78 8.05 13.84
N ALA A 65 34.86 8.17 12.88
CA ALA A 65 35.16 8.79 11.59
C ALA A 65 35.39 10.29 11.75
N VAL A 66 34.62 10.96 12.63
CA VAL A 66 34.80 12.38 12.94
C VAL A 66 36.14 12.63 13.62
N SER A 67 36.52 11.82 14.60
CA SER A 67 37.82 11.98 15.27
C SER A 67 38.98 11.80 14.29
N ARG A 68 38.94 10.75 13.44
CA ARG A 68 39.96 10.55 12.39
C ARG A 68 40.05 11.70 11.39
N ALA A 69 38.90 12.24 10.95
CA ALA A 69 38.88 13.38 10.04
C ALA A 69 39.47 14.64 10.71
N SER A 70 39.15 14.86 12.00
CA SER A 70 39.73 15.95 12.78
C SER A 70 41.24 15.78 12.96
N ASP A 71 41.72 14.56 13.25
CA ASP A 71 43.15 14.25 13.39
C ASP A 71 43.93 14.45 12.08
N GLN A 72 43.25 14.30 10.93
CA GLN A 72 43.78 14.59 9.60
C GLN A 72 43.75 16.08 9.23
N GLY A 73 43.38 16.97 10.17
CA GLY A 73 43.33 18.41 9.95
C GLY A 73 42.11 18.89 9.16
N VAL A 74 41.08 18.06 8.98
CA VAL A 74 39.87 18.44 8.25
C VAL A 74 38.99 19.34 9.12
N ALA A 75 39.04 20.64 8.88
CA ALA A 75 38.23 21.65 9.61
C ALA A 75 36.87 21.95 8.95
N ASN A 76 36.62 21.44 7.74
CA ASN A 76 35.40 21.77 7.01
C ASN A 76 34.16 21.14 7.70
N PRO A 77 33.16 21.95 8.11
CA PRO A 77 31.99 21.47 8.83
C PRO A 77 31.14 20.48 8.02
N LEU A 78 31.11 20.61 6.68
CA LEU A 78 30.36 19.69 5.82
C LEU A 78 30.98 18.30 5.77
N THR A 79 32.31 18.20 5.71
CA THR A 79 33.02 16.92 5.72
C THR A 79 32.96 16.24 7.07
N LEU A 80 33.03 17.00 8.17
CA LEU A 80 32.84 16.48 9.53
C LEU A 80 31.40 15.99 9.73
N THR A 81 30.41 16.70 9.20
CA THR A 81 29.00 16.27 9.25
C THR A 81 28.79 14.98 8.45
N ARG A 82 29.39 14.86 7.26
CA ARG A 82 29.36 13.61 6.48
C ARG A 82 30.03 12.45 7.21
N ALA A 83 31.18 12.68 7.83
CA ALA A 83 31.87 11.68 8.65
C ALA A 83 31.02 11.25 9.86
N PHE A 84 30.33 12.18 10.51
CA PHE A 84 29.41 11.89 11.61
C PHE A 84 28.23 11.02 11.17
N LEU A 85 27.69 11.31 9.99
CA LEU A 85 26.59 10.56 9.36
C LEU A 85 27.05 9.28 8.65
N ASP A 86 28.35 8.96 8.62
CA ASP A 86 28.88 7.73 8.02
C ASP A 86 28.61 6.50 8.90
N SER A 87 27.33 6.26 9.15
CA SER A 87 26.77 5.15 9.92
C SER A 87 25.90 4.27 9.02
N GLN A 88 25.48 3.11 9.52
CA GLN A 88 24.58 2.24 8.77
C GLN A 88 23.26 2.94 8.42
N PHE A 89 22.65 3.62 9.40
CA PHE A 89 21.40 4.36 9.17
C PHE A 89 21.61 5.60 8.28
N GLY A 90 22.66 6.38 8.53
CA GLY A 90 22.94 7.60 7.76
C GLY A 90 23.21 7.31 6.28
N ASN A 91 24.02 6.29 5.99
CA ASN A 91 24.27 5.84 4.62
C ASN A 91 23.00 5.31 3.95
N TYR A 92 22.16 4.55 4.68
CA TYR A 92 20.88 4.08 4.14
C TYR A 92 19.97 5.23 3.74
N ILE A 93 19.79 6.25 4.59
CA ILE A 93 18.93 7.40 4.28
C ILE A 93 19.48 8.19 3.08
N ILE A 94 20.80 8.45 3.03
CA ILE A 94 21.43 9.19 1.93
C ILE A 94 21.24 8.44 0.60
N ASN A 95 21.48 7.13 0.59
CA ASN A 95 21.34 6.30 -0.60
C ASN A 95 19.87 6.17 -1.02
N ALA A 96 18.95 6.01 -0.06
CA ALA A 96 17.52 5.91 -0.33
C ALA A 96 16.97 7.19 -1.00
N VAL A 97 17.46 8.37 -0.60
CA VAL A 97 17.11 9.64 -1.27
C VAL A 97 17.61 9.70 -2.71
N GLN A 98 18.73 9.03 -3.01
CA GLN A 98 19.27 8.88 -4.37
C GLN A 98 18.60 7.76 -5.18
N GLY A 99 17.66 7.02 -4.57
CA GLY A 99 16.97 5.90 -5.19
C GLY A 99 17.72 4.56 -5.12
N ASP A 100 18.82 4.50 -4.36
CA ASP A 100 19.53 3.27 -4.08
C ASP A 100 19.13 2.72 -2.71
N LEU A 101 18.38 1.62 -2.71
CA LEU A 101 17.92 0.94 -1.49
C LEU A 101 18.94 -0.10 -0.99
N GLY A 102 20.05 -0.25 -1.71
CA GLY A 102 21.13 -1.16 -1.39
C GLY A 102 20.92 -2.58 -1.94
N PRO A 103 21.97 -3.41 -1.80
CA PRO A 103 21.95 -4.80 -2.26
C PRO A 103 21.10 -5.70 -1.34
N THR A 104 20.50 -6.73 -1.93
CA THR A 104 19.85 -7.81 -1.16
C THR A 104 20.89 -8.70 -0.48
N TYR A 105 20.69 -8.96 0.82
CA TYR A 105 21.57 -9.85 1.58
C TYR A 105 21.34 -11.32 1.24
N SER A 106 20.08 -11.72 0.98
CA SER A 106 19.73 -13.09 0.61
C SER A 106 20.36 -13.52 -0.71
N SER A 107 20.50 -12.60 -1.68
CA SER A 107 21.19 -12.85 -2.95
C SER A 107 22.69 -12.57 -2.92
N LYS A 108 23.32 -12.44 -1.73
CA LYS A 108 24.76 -12.10 -1.58
C LYS A 108 25.19 -10.84 -2.35
N GLY A 109 24.26 -9.91 -2.57
CA GLY A 109 24.47 -8.66 -3.28
C GLY A 109 24.63 -8.76 -4.80
N THR A 110 24.11 -9.82 -5.44
CA THR A 110 24.02 -9.87 -6.92
C THR A 110 22.87 -9.04 -7.47
N GLU A 111 21.80 -8.88 -6.69
CA GLU A 111 20.67 -8.03 -7.03
C GLU A 111 20.58 -6.84 -6.05
N ASN A 112 19.96 -5.75 -6.51
CA ASN A 112 19.59 -4.63 -5.64
C ASN A 112 18.10 -4.64 -5.36
N VAL A 113 17.73 -4.08 -4.20
CA VAL A 113 16.34 -4.03 -3.74
C VAL A 113 15.44 -3.29 -4.74
N GLN A 114 15.90 -2.19 -5.31
CA GLN A 114 15.17 -1.43 -6.33
C GLN A 114 14.84 -2.25 -7.58
N ASP A 115 15.69 -3.20 -7.97
CA ASP A 115 15.48 -4.02 -9.17
C ASP A 115 14.46 -5.12 -8.91
N VAL A 116 14.51 -5.71 -7.71
CA VAL A 116 13.47 -6.64 -7.23
C VAL A 116 12.10 -5.94 -7.17
N ILE A 117 12.06 -4.72 -6.61
CA ILE A 117 10.83 -3.91 -6.55
C ILE A 117 10.32 -3.61 -7.95
N LYS A 118 11.16 -3.11 -8.88
CA LYS A 118 10.75 -2.82 -10.26
C LYS A 118 10.18 -4.03 -10.99
N ARG A 119 10.72 -5.23 -10.73
CA ARG A 119 10.27 -6.48 -11.34
C ARG A 119 8.93 -6.96 -10.77
N LYS A 120 8.76 -6.92 -9.45
CA LYS A 120 7.58 -7.50 -8.77
C LYS A 120 6.43 -6.51 -8.56
N PHE A 121 6.71 -5.22 -8.40
CA PHE A 121 5.69 -4.20 -8.14
C PHE A 121 4.60 -4.10 -9.21
N PRO A 122 4.87 -4.20 -10.53
CA PRO A 122 3.82 -4.12 -11.55
C PRO A 122 2.73 -5.19 -11.40
N ILE A 123 3.08 -6.37 -10.86
CA ILE A 123 2.13 -7.47 -10.62
C ILE A 123 1.20 -7.10 -9.48
N SER A 124 1.74 -6.66 -8.34
CA SER A 124 0.95 -6.19 -7.19
C SER A 124 0.12 -4.95 -7.53
N LEU A 125 0.65 -4.04 -8.36
CA LEU A 125 -0.09 -2.88 -8.85
C LEU A 125 -1.30 -3.29 -9.69
N ARG A 126 -1.13 -4.20 -10.67
CA ARG A 126 -2.25 -4.71 -11.47
C ARG A 126 -3.29 -5.40 -10.60
N LEU A 127 -2.86 -6.22 -9.65
CA LEU A 127 -3.74 -6.90 -8.70
C LEU A 127 -4.55 -5.91 -7.86
N GLY A 128 -3.88 -4.92 -7.25
CA GLY A 128 -4.51 -3.90 -6.42
C GLY A 128 -5.47 -3.01 -7.20
N LEU A 129 -5.09 -2.58 -8.41
CA LEU A 129 -5.96 -1.79 -9.29
C LEU A 129 -7.18 -2.59 -9.76
N LEU A 130 -7.03 -3.88 -10.10
CA LEU A 130 -8.15 -4.73 -10.46
C LEU A 130 -9.09 -4.93 -9.27
N ALA A 131 -8.55 -5.17 -8.07
CA ALA A 131 -9.32 -5.28 -6.84
C ALA A 131 -10.10 -4.00 -6.55
N ALA A 132 -9.48 -2.83 -6.73
CA ALA A 132 -10.14 -1.54 -6.58
C ALA A 132 -11.23 -1.32 -7.63
N ALA A 133 -10.95 -1.66 -8.89
CA ALA A 133 -11.92 -1.58 -9.97
C ALA A 133 -13.15 -2.44 -9.68
N LEU A 134 -12.95 -3.70 -9.27
CA LEU A 134 -14.05 -4.59 -8.87
C LEU A 134 -14.83 -4.02 -7.68
N ALA A 135 -14.13 -3.50 -6.67
CA ALA A 135 -14.77 -2.91 -5.51
C ALA A 135 -15.68 -1.72 -5.87
N VAL A 136 -15.24 -0.86 -6.80
CA VAL A 136 -16.04 0.28 -7.28
C VAL A 136 -17.17 -0.19 -8.21
N LEU A 137 -16.85 -1.01 -9.21
CA LEU A 137 -17.79 -1.44 -10.25
C LEU A 137 -18.92 -2.30 -9.68
N VAL A 138 -18.70 -3.02 -8.59
CA VAL A 138 -19.74 -3.85 -7.95
C VAL A 138 -20.31 -3.13 -6.73
N GLY A 139 -19.46 -2.57 -5.87
CA GLY A 139 -19.91 -1.97 -4.62
C GLY A 139 -20.74 -0.70 -4.81
N LEU A 140 -20.37 0.14 -5.78
CA LEU A 140 -21.10 1.39 -6.04
C LEU A 140 -22.51 1.11 -6.57
N PRO A 141 -22.72 0.29 -7.62
CA PRO A 141 -24.08 -0.02 -8.07
C PRO A 141 -24.93 -0.72 -7.02
N LEU A 142 -24.36 -1.66 -6.25
CA LEU A 142 -25.11 -2.32 -5.17
C LEU A 142 -25.58 -1.32 -4.11
N GLY A 143 -24.71 -0.39 -3.69
CA GLY A 143 -25.07 0.64 -2.72
C GLY A 143 -26.12 1.63 -3.24
N ILE A 144 -26.00 2.05 -4.51
CA ILE A 144 -26.98 2.92 -5.18
C ILE A 144 -28.34 2.22 -5.27
N LEU A 145 -28.36 0.99 -5.79
CA LEU A 145 -29.60 0.22 -5.98
C LEU A 145 -30.29 -0.08 -4.65
N GLY A 146 -29.52 -0.46 -3.62
CA GLY A 146 -30.06 -0.71 -2.27
C GLY A 146 -30.69 0.54 -1.64
N ALA A 147 -30.11 1.73 -1.88
CA ALA A 147 -30.68 2.99 -1.38
C ALA A 147 -31.90 3.48 -2.18
N LEU A 148 -31.87 3.34 -3.51
CA LEU A 148 -32.97 3.76 -4.37
C LEU A 148 -34.20 2.86 -4.16
N LYS A 149 -33.98 1.55 -4.06
CA LYS A 149 -35.03 0.53 -3.83
C LYS A 149 -34.99 0.00 -2.39
N GLN A 150 -35.07 0.92 -1.44
CA GLN A 150 -35.08 0.58 -0.01
C GLN A 150 -36.22 -0.40 0.33
N ASN A 151 -35.95 -1.35 1.23
CA ASN A 151 -36.87 -2.43 1.65
C ASN A 151 -37.25 -3.43 0.53
N THR A 152 -36.46 -3.52 -0.54
CA THR A 152 -36.64 -4.53 -1.59
C THR A 152 -35.51 -5.58 -1.56
N ILE A 153 -35.62 -6.63 -2.39
CA ILE A 153 -34.57 -7.65 -2.53
C ILE A 153 -33.19 -7.04 -2.80
N PHE A 154 -33.10 -5.96 -3.57
CA PHE A 154 -31.82 -5.27 -3.84
C PHE A 154 -31.20 -4.66 -2.59
N ASP A 155 -32.02 -4.17 -1.66
CA ASP A 155 -31.58 -3.65 -0.37
C ASP A 155 -31.06 -4.78 0.53
N TYR A 156 -31.82 -5.88 0.63
CA TYR A 156 -31.40 -7.06 1.40
C TYR A 156 -30.12 -7.70 0.85
N ILE A 157 -29.99 -7.85 -0.48
CA ILE A 157 -28.76 -8.37 -1.11
C ILE A 157 -27.58 -7.44 -0.82
N SER A 158 -27.75 -6.13 -0.98
CA SER A 158 -26.71 -5.14 -0.68
C SER A 158 -26.23 -5.26 0.78
N LEU A 159 -27.16 -5.45 1.72
CA LEU A 159 -26.86 -5.60 3.14
C LEU A 159 -26.17 -6.93 3.46
N ILE A 160 -26.62 -8.04 2.88
CA ILE A 160 -26.00 -9.36 3.05
C ILE A 160 -24.57 -9.34 2.52
N VAL A 161 -24.37 -8.86 1.28
CA VAL A 161 -23.04 -8.79 0.66
C VAL A 161 -22.11 -7.89 1.48
N ALA A 162 -22.58 -6.73 1.92
CA ALA A 162 -21.79 -5.84 2.76
C ALA A 162 -21.45 -6.49 4.11
N THR A 163 -22.41 -7.16 4.75
CA THR A 163 -22.22 -7.80 6.06
C THR A 163 -21.23 -8.96 5.98
N ILE A 164 -21.41 -9.88 5.03
CA ILE A 164 -20.50 -11.01 4.82
C ILE A 164 -19.11 -10.48 4.47
N GLY A 165 -19.04 -9.54 3.53
CA GLY A 165 -17.79 -8.98 3.03
C GLY A 165 -16.97 -8.26 4.10
N THR A 166 -17.60 -7.66 5.13
CA THR A 166 -16.85 -7.07 6.25
C THR A 166 -16.62 -8.02 7.43
N SER A 167 -17.43 -9.06 7.58
CA SER A 167 -17.40 -9.92 8.77
C SER A 167 -16.44 -11.09 8.65
N VAL A 168 -16.17 -11.56 7.43
CA VAL A 168 -15.27 -12.68 7.19
C VAL A 168 -13.87 -12.17 6.84
N PRO A 169 -12.80 -12.58 7.57
CA PRO A 169 -11.44 -12.20 7.21
C PRO A 169 -11.10 -12.62 5.77
N THR A 170 -10.43 -11.74 5.02
CA THR A 170 -10.14 -11.96 3.60
C THR A 170 -9.30 -13.22 3.34
N PHE A 171 -8.40 -13.57 4.24
CA PHE A 171 -7.59 -14.79 4.13
C PHE A 171 -8.45 -16.06 4.27
N VAL A 172 -9.45 -16.04 5.15
CA VAL A 172 -10.39 -17.16 5.34
C VAL A 172 -11.25 -17.29 4.07
N THR A 173 -11.81 -16.18 3.59
CA THR A 173 -12.57 -16.19 2.33
C THR A 173 -11.72 -16.66 1.17
N GLY A 174 -10.45 -16.26 1.10
CA GLY A 174 -9.53 -16.70 0.05
C GLY A 174 -9.22 -18.19 0.08
N LEU A 175 -8.98 -18.74 1.26
CA LEU A 175 -8.75 -20.17 1.45
C LEU A 175 -10.01 -20.99 1.11
N LEU A 176 -11.17 -20.59 1.64
CA LEU A 176 -12.43 -21.28 1.40
C LEU A 176 -12.86 -21.21 -0.06
N LEU A 177 -12.77 -20.03 -0.70
CA LEU A 177 -13.10 -19.88 -2.12
C LEU A 177 -12.16 -20.73 -2.99
N THR A 178 -10.88 -20.80 -2.64
CA THR A 178 -9.92 -21.64 -3.36
C THR A 178 -10.28 -23.11 -3.27
N LEU A 179 -10.60 -23.60 -2.07
CA LEU A 179 -11.05 -24.98 -1.85
C LEU A 179 -12.36 -25.28 -2.58
N PHE A 180 -13.33 -24.37 -2.50
CA PHE A 180 -14.63 -24.49 -3.13
C PHE A 180 -14.51 -24.54 -4.66
N LEU A 181 -13.80 -23.59 -5.28
CA LEU A 181 -13.57 -23.57 -6.73
C LEU A 181 -12.85 -24.82 -7.21
N SER A 182 -11.84 -25.27 -6.46
CA SER A 182 -11.04 -26.45 -6.81
C SER A 182 -11.86 -27.74 -6.69
N ARG A 183 -12.68 -27.88 -5.64
CA ARG A 183 -13.41 -29.12 -5.35
C ARG A 183 -14.73 -29.25 -6.12
N VAL A 184 -15.47 -28.14 -6.25
CA VAL A 184 -16.81 -28.14 -6.85
C VAL A 184 -16.76 -27.92 -8.36
N PHE A 185 -15.97 -26.94 -8.81
CA PHE A 185 -15.89 -26.55 -10.23
C PHE A 185 -14.66 -27.11 -10.96
N GLY A 186 -13.73 -27.76 -10.25
CA GLY A 186 -12.47 -28.23 -10.84
C GLY A 186 -11.53 -27.09 -11.29
N VAL A 187 -11.86 -25.84 -10.96
CA VAL A 187 -11.06 -24.67 -11.34
C VAL A 187 -9.92 -24.55 -10.36
N LYS A 188 -8.67 -24.53 -10.85
CA LYS A 188 -7.48 -24.23 -10.04
C LYS A 188 -7.24 -22.71 -10.05
N PRO A 189 -7.55 -21.98 -8.97
CA PRO A 189 -7.38 -20.53 -8.94
C PRO A 189 -5.93 -20.13 -8.61
N ILE A 190 -5.15 -21.03 -7.99
CA ILE A 190 -3.69 -20.89 -7.89
C ILE A 190 -3.10 -21.20 -9.27
N LYS A 191 -2.37 -20.25 -9.84
CA LYS A 191 -1.78 -20.34 -11.17
C LYS A 191 -0.24 -20.42 -11.10
N PRO A 192 0.42 -21.02 -12.11
CA PRO A 192 1.87 -21.03 -12.18
C PRO A 192 2.44 -19.61 -12.40
N ILE A 193 3.75 -19.45 -12.20
CA ILE A 193 4.42 -18.13 -12.14
C ILE A 193 4.32 -17.35 -13.46
N ASP A 194 4.41 -18.05 -14.59
CA ASP A 194 4.27 -17.53 -15.95
C ASP A 194 2.86 -16.96 -16.24
N ALA A 195 1.84 -17.45 -15.54
CA ALA A 195 0.47 -16.99 -15.74
C ALA A 195 0.20 -15.57 -15.18
N TRP A 196 1.17 -14.97 -14.47
CA TRP A 196 1.05 -13.61 -13.93
C TRP A 196 1.61 -12.56 -14.88
N ASP A 197 2.26 -12.97 -15.96
CA ASP A 197 2.71 -12.05 -17.00
C ASP A 197 1.52 -11.49 -17.79
N GLY A 198 1.56 -10.18 -18.09
CA GLY A 198 0.50 -9.47 -18.81
C GLY A 198 -0.85 -9.40 -18.06
N TYR A 199 -1.94 -9.51 -18.82
CA TYR A 199 -3.33 -9.48 -18.33
C TYR A 199 -3.95 -10.86 -18.50
N SER A 200 -3.88 -11.65 -17.44
CA SER A 200 -4.31 -13.05 -17.41
C SER A 200 -5.51 -13.25 -16.48
N THR A 201 -6.22 -14.37 -16.64
CA THR A 201 -7.29 -14.79 -15.72
C THR A 201 -6.79 -15.08 -14.30
N ALA A 202 -5.47 -15.22 -14.11
CA ALA A 202 -4.82 -15.41 -12.81
C ALA A 202 -5.19 -14.31 -11.79
N TYR A 203 -5.43 -13.10 -12.25
CA TYR A 203 -5.73 -11.96 -11.37
C TYR A 203 -7.17 -11.95 -10.84
N ILE A 204 -8.11 -12.65 -11.48
CA ILE A 204 -9.55 -12.50 -11.18
C ILE A 204 -9.87 -12.98 -9.76
N ALA A 205 -9.52 -14.22 -9.43
CA ALA A 205 -9.79 -14.80 -8.12
C ALA A 205 -9.17 -13.99 -6.96
N PRO A 206 -7.85 -13.70 -6.95
CA PRO A 206 -7.25 -12.92 -5.88
C PRO A 206 -7.77 -11.49 -5.83
N ALA A 207 -8.05 -10.84 -6.98
CA ALA A 207 -8.58 -9.47 -6.99
C ALA A 207 -9.99 -9.40 -6.39
N CYS A 208 -10.86 -10.38 -6.67
CA CYS A 208 -12.19 -10.45 -6.07
C CYS A 208 -12.13 -10.53 -4.54
N ILE A 209 -11.21 -11.33 -4.00
CA ILE A 209 -11.07 -11.51 -2.54
C ILE A 209 -10.40 -10.30 -1.91
N LEU A 210 -9.32 -9.79 -2.53
CA LEU A 210 -8.61 -8.60 -2.06
C LEU A 210 -9.52 -7.38 -2.03
N GLY A 211 -10.36 -7.21 -3.05
CA GLY A 211 -11.32 -6.13 -3.16
C GLY A 211 -12.58 -6.28 -2.30
N LEU A 212 -12.83 -7.46 -1.71
CA LEU A 212 -14.10 -7.78 -1.03
C LEU A 212 -14.39 -6.83 0.14
N ASN A 213 -13.41 -6.57 1.00
CA ASN A 213 -13.54 -5.63 2.12
C ASN A 213 -13.88 -4.21 1.62
N THR A 214 -13.12 -3.73 0.63
CA THR A 214 -13.31 -2.40 0.04
C THR A 214 -14.66 -2.29 -0.66
N MET A 215 -15.09 -3.34 -1.37
CA MET A 215 -16.39 -3.43 -2.03
C MET A 215 -17.53 -3.34 -1.02
N ALA A 216 -17.45 -4.13 0.06
CA ALA A 216 -18.45 -4.15 1.13
C ALA A 216 -18.55 -2.79 1.83
N TYR A 217 -17.40 -2.17 2.11
CA TYR A 217 -17.32 -0.83 2.67
C TYR A 217 -17.93 0.23 1.74
N ILE A 218 -17.55 0.26 0.46
CA ILE A 218 -18.11 1.17 -0.55
C ILE A 218 -19.62 0.97 -0.68
N THR A 219 -20.09 -0.28 -0.71
CA THR A 219 -21.52 -0.60 -0.78
C THR A 219 -22.29 0.05 0.37
N ARG A 220 -21.83 -0.17 1.61
CA ARG A 220 -22.46 0.36 2.82
C ARG A 220 -22.41 1.89 2.87
N LEU A 221 -21.25 2.47 2.55
CA LEU A 221 -21.04 3.92 2.58
C LEU A 221 -21.92 4.61 1.53
N THR A 222 -21.91 4.11 0.29
CA THR A 222 -22.71 4.64 -0.81
C THR A 222 -24.19 4.56 -0.49
N ARG A 223 -24.65 3.42 0.06
CA ARG A 223 -26.04 3.24 0.47
C ARG A 223 -26.44 4.25 1.54
N SER A 224 -25.64 4.40 2.59
CA SER A 224 -25.91 5.32 3.70
C SER A 224 -25.97 6.77 3.20
N SER A 225 -24.97 7.18 2.43
CA SER A 225 -24.86 8.52 1.85
C SER A 225 -26.03 8.85 0.91
N MET A 226 -26.44 7.89 0.08
CA MET A 226 -27.61 8.03 -0.80
C MET A 226 -28.92 8.18 -0.02
N LEU A 227 -29.10 7.42 1.06
CA LEU A 227 -30.30 7.52 1.91
C LEU A 227 -30.36 8.82 2.69
N GLU A 228 -29.23 9.35 3.14
CA GLU A 228 -29.13 10.65 3.79
C GLU A 228 -29.48 11.77 2.81
N VAL A 229 -28.84 11.78 1.63
CA VAL A 229 -29.10 12.78 0.58
C VAL A 229 -30.57 12.74 0.11
N LYS A 230 -31.17 11.55 -0.03
CA LYS A 230 -32.59 11.38 -0.42
C LYS A 230 -33.56 12.14 0.50
N ARG A 231 -33.21 12.33 1.78
CA ARG A 231 -34.05 12.96 2.80
C ARG A 231 -33.89 14.48 2.88
N GLN A 232 -32.93 15.05 2.14
CA GLN A 232 -32.62 16.47 2.18
C GLN A 232 -33.71 17.33 1.51
N ASP A 233 -33.93 18.53 2.03
CA ASP A 233 -35.01 19.41 1.56
C ASP A 233 -34.82 19.86 0.11
N TYR A 234 -33.59 20.08 -0.35
CA TYR A 234 -33.31 20.44 -1.74
C TYR A 234 -33.75 19.35 -2.74
N ILE A 235 -33.79 18.08 -2.33
CA ILE A 235 -34.33 16.98 -3.15
C ILE A 235 -35.85 17.06 -3.24
N ARG A 236 -36.53 17.40 -2.14
CA ARG A 236 -37.98 17.61 -2.14
C ARG A 236 -38.35 18.82 -3.00
N THR A 237 -37.62 19.93 -2.87
CA THR A 237 -37.79 21.11 -3.72
C THR A 237 -37.55 20.78 -5.20
N ALA A 238 -36.53 19.96 -5.50
CA ALA A 238 -36.24 19.53 -6.86
C ALA A 238 -37.41 18.76 -7.50
N ARG A 239 -38.01 17.82 -6.74
CA ARG A 239 -39.21 17.08 -7.17
C ARG A 239 -40.43 18.00 -7.30
N ALA A 240 -40.63 18.93 -6.36
CA ALA A 240 -41.73 19.88 -6.39
C ALA A 240 -41.68 20.83 -7.61
N LYS A 241 -40.48 21.12 -8.13
CA LYS A 241 -40.27 21.85 -9.39
C LYS A 241 -40.53 21.01 -10.66
N GLY A 242 -41.01 19.77 -10.53
CA GLY A 242 -41.32 18.89 -11.65
C GLY A 242 -40.12 18.21 -12.31
N MET A 243 -38.93 18.22 -11.67
CA MET A 243 -37.78 17.52 -12.24
C MET A 243 -37.99 16.00 -12.21
N GLY A 244 -37.74 15.35 -13.36
CA GLY A 244 -37.87 13.89 -13.48
C GLY A 244 -36.88 13.14 -12.59
N ASP A 245 -37.26 11.93 -12.14
CA ASP A 245 -36.49 11.12 -11.21
C ASP A 245 -35.05 10.87 -11.67
N ARG A 246 -34.82 10.69 -12.97
CA ARG A 246 -33.46 10.52 -13.53
C ARG A 246 -32.56 11.72 -13.23
N VAL A 247 -33.07 12.95 -13.40
CA VAL A 247 -32.31 14.18 -13.13
C VAL A 247 -32.07 14.35 -11.63
N VAL A 248 -33.09 14.10 -10.81
CA VAL A 248 -32.97 14.14 -9.35
C VAL A 248 -31.91 13.15 -8.86
N ILE A 249 -31.95 11.90 -9.33
CA ILE A 249 -31.01 10.87 -8.92
C ILE A 249 -29.59 11.19 -9.41
N THR A 250 -29.40 11.44 -10.70
CA THR A 250 -28.06 11.61 -11.27
C THR A 250 -27.39 12.92 -10.89
N ARG A 251 -28.10 14.04 -11.02
CA ARG A 251 -27.52 15.37 -10.87
C ARG A 251 -27.54 15.88 -9.42
N HIS A 252 -28.53 15.48 -8.64
CA HIS A 252 -28.72 15.99 -7.28
C HIS A 252 -28.40 14.97 -6.18
N MET A 253 -28.70 13.67 -6.38
CA MET A 253 -28.42 12.66 -5.36
C MET A 253 -27.00 12.08 -5.50
N LEU A 254 -26.67 11.48 -6.64
CA LEU A 254 -25.39 10.80 -6.87
C LEU A 254 -24.20 11.75 -6.69
N ARG A 255 -24.24 12.93 -7.30
CA ARG A 255 -23.13 13.88 -7.20
C ARG A 255 -22.77 14.23 -5.75
N ASN A 256 -23.78 14.40 -4.89
CA ASN A 256 -23.56 14.75 -3.49
C ASN A 256 -23.25 13.53 -2.63
N SER A 257 -23.82 12.37 -2.93
CA SER A 257 -23.56 11.15 -2.15
C SER A 257 -22.18 10.53 -2.44
N MET A 258 -21.58 10.86 -3.59
CA MET A 258 -20.27 10.38 -4.00
C MET A 258 -19.08 11.03 -3.28
N ILE A 259 -19.27 12.21 -2.66
CA ILE A 259 -18.20 12.92 -1.94
C ILE A 259 -17.46 12.00 -0.95
N PRO A 260 -18.13 11.36 0.04
CA PRO A 260 -17.46 10.47 0.99
C PRO A 260 -16.90 9.20 0.36
N VAL A 261 -17.47 8.73 -0.76
CA VAL A 261 -16.94 7.54 -1.44
C VAL A 261 -15.61 7.88 -2.09
N VAL A 262 -15.53 8.99 -2.82
CA VAL A 262 -14.31 9.41 -3.48
C VAL A 262 -13.19 9.74 -2.48
N THR A 263 -13.54 10.33 -1.33
CA THR A 263 -12.62 10.53 -0.20
C THR A 263 -11.84 9.27 0.15
N ILE A 264 -12.51 8.12 0.21
CA ILE A 264 -11.92 6.89 0.71
C ILE A 264 -11.31 6.04 -0.41
N LEU A 265 -11.61 6.34 -1.67
CA LEU A 265 -11.05 5.58 -2.80
C LEU A 265 -9.54 5.71 -2.89
N GLY A 266 -8.98 6.90 -2.67
CA GLY A 266 -7.53 7.09 -2.78
C GLY A 266 -6.72 6.25 -1.77
N PRO A 267 -7.00 6.27 -0.45
CA PRO A 267 -6.26 5.46 0.50
C PRO A 267 -6.61 3.97 0.34
N ALA A 268 -7.84 3.64 -0.07
CA ALA A 268 -8.22 2.27 -0.36
C ALA A 268 -7.42 1.68 -1.53
N VAL A 269 -7.25 2.42 -2.63
CA VAL A 269 -6.42 1.99 -3.77
C VAL A 269 -4.98 1.80 -3.33
N ALA A 270 -4.41 2.75 -2.58
CA ALA A 270 -3.05 2.61 -2.05
C ALA A 270 -2.91 1.37 -1.15
N GLY A 271 -3.88 1.12 -0.27
CA GLY A 271 -3.90 -0.07 0.59
C GLY A 271 -4.02 -1.37 -0.21
N LEU A 272 -4.83 -1.38 -1.28
CA LEU A 272 -5.00 -2.55 -2.15
C LEU A 272 -3.74 -2.83 -2.99
N VAL A 273 -3.05 -1.79 -3.47
CA VAL A 273 -1.81 -1.90 -4.26
C VAL A 273 -0.60 -2.28 -3.40
N THR A 274 -0.52 -1.72 -2.19
CA THR A 274 0.46 -2.15 -1.19
C THR A 274 0.24 -3.64 -0.84
N GLY A 275 -0.98 -4.12 -1.06
CA GLY A 275 -1.30 -5.54 -1.15
C GLY A 275 -1.51 -6.16 0.22
N SER A 276 -2.49 -7.06 0.29
CA SER A 276 -2.51 -8.03 1.37
C SER A 276 -1.48 -9.09 1.03
N PHE A 277 -0.29 -9.00 1.62
CA PHE A 277 0.77 -10.01 1.57
C PHE A 277 0.21 -11.43 1.80
N ILE A 278 -0.87 -11.56 2.58
CA ILE A 278 -1.59 -12.81 2.81
C ILE A 278 -2.26 -13.34 1.54
N ILE A 279 -2.93 -12.49 0.76
CA ILE A 279 -3.58 -12.89 -0.50
C ILE A 279 -2.52 -13.27 -1.54
N GLU A 280 -1.42 -12.53 -1.61
CA GLU A 280 -0.32 -12.89 -2.49
C GLU A 280 0.25 -14.27 -2.14
N ASN A 281 0.41 -14.56 -0.85
CA ASN A 281 0.90 -15.86 -0.40
C ASN A 281 -0.10 -17.01 -0.67
N ILE A 282 -1.41 -16.81 -0.40
CA ILE A 282 -2.45 -17.84 -0.64
C ILE A 282 -2.54 -18.21 -2.13
N PHE A 283 -2.50 -17.22 -3.01
CA PHE A 283 -2.62 -17.44 -4.47
C PHE A 283 -1.28 -17.65 -5.16
N ARG A 284 -0.16 -17.62 -4.42
CA ARG A 284 1.22 -17.66 -4.94
C ARG A 284 1.47 -16.60 -6.02
N VAL A 285 0.98 -15.39 -5.77
CA VAL A 285 1.22 -14.22 -6.61
C VAL A 285 2.69 -13.83 -6.45
N PRO A 286 3.49 -13.74 -7.54
CA PRO A 286 4.90 -13.34 -7.47
C PRO A 286 5.06 -11.82 -7.29
N GLY A 287 4.33 -11.25 -6.33
CA GLY A 287 4.28 -9.83 -6.04
C GLY A 287 5.29 -9.37 -5.00
N ILE A 288 5.29 -8.07 -4.71
CA ILE A 288 6.20 -7.45 -3.74
C ILE A 288 5.85 -7.82 -2.29
N GLY A 289 4.58 -8.13 -2.00
CA GLY A 289 4.15 -8.54 -0.66
C GLY A 289 4.68 -9.93 -0.31
N ASP A 290 4.65 -10.86 -1.27
CA ASP A 290 5.27 -12.18 -1.13
C ASP A 290 6.79 -12.07 -0.89
N GLU A 291 7.47 -11.22 -1.67
CA GLU A 291 8.92 -10.96 -1.49
C GLU A 291 9.25 -10.38 -0.13
N PHE A 292 8.44 -9.43 0.36
CA PHE A 292 8.60 -8.83 1.68
C PHE A 292 8.50 -9.88 2.79
N VAL A 293 7.49 -10.77 2.74
CA VAL A 293 7.32 -11.84 3.72
C VAL A 293 8.47 -12.86 3.63
N GLY A 294 8.88 -13.23 2.42
CA GLY A 294 10.03 -14.11 2.20
C GLY A 294 11.32 -13.53 2.79
N SER A 295 11.51 -12.21 2.67
CA SER A 295 12.67 -11.48 3.20
C SER A 295 12.75 -11.52 4.74
N ILE A 296 11.61 -11.59 5.42
CA ILE A 296 11.58 -11.78 6.88
C ILE A 296 12.13 -13.15 7.24
N GLY A 297 11.75 -14.20 6.49
CA GLY A 297 12.26 -15.55 6.68
C GLY A 297 13.75 -15.67 6.40
N SER A 298 14.24 -15.02 5.35
CA SER A 298 15.66 -15.02 4.96
C SER A 298 16.53 -13.98 5.69
N ARG A 299 15.95 -13.19 6.59
CA ARG A 299 16.62 -12.10 7.34
C ARG A 299 17.27 -11.06 6.43
N ASP A 300 16.66 -10.79 5.28
CA ASP A 300 17.14 -9.79 4.33
C ASP A 300 16.72 -8.38 4.77
N TYR A 301 17.49 -7.79 5.68
CA TYR A 301 17.14 -6.49 6.25
C TYR A 301 17.10 -5.37 5.21
N SER A 302 17.95 -5.42 4.17
CA SER A 302 17.91 -4.45 3.07
C SER A 302 16.56 -4.49 2.35
N MET A 303 16.09 -5.69 2.00
CA MET A 303 14.81 -5.86 1.31
C MET A 303 13.63 -5.46 2.21
N ILE A 304 13.64 -5.84 3.50
CA ILE A 304 12.59 -5.44 4.46
C ILE A 304 12.52 -3.90 4.58
N MET A 305 13.66 -3.24 4.76
CA MET A 305 13.72 -1.78 4.90
C MET A 305 13.27 -1.09 3.61
N GLY A 306 13.82 -1.49 2.46
CA GLY A 306 13.48 -0.88 1.17
C GLY A 306 12.03 -1.09 0.77
N ALA A 307 11.47 -2.29 0.94
CA ALA A 307 10.06 -2.55 0.68
C ALA A 307 9.15 -1.77 1.64
N THR A 308 9.48 -1.66 2.93
CA THR A 308 8.70 -0.87 3.89
C THR A 308 8.68 0.62 3.52
N LEU A 309 9.85 1.17 3.15
CA LEU A 309 9.96 2.55 2.70
C LEU A 309 9.16 2.79 1.41
N PHE A 310 9.22 1.84 0.48
CA PHE A 310 8.45 1.87 -0.75
C PHE A 310 6.94 1.81 -0.50
N PHE A 311 6.47 0.94 0.41
CA PHE A 311 5.07 0.89 0.82
C PHE A 311 4.60 2.18 1.48
N ALA A 312 5.41 2.77 2.35
CA ALA A 312 5.11 4.07 2.95
C ALA A 312 5.00 5.17 1.89
N LEU A 313 5.87 5.15 0.86
CA LEU A 313 5.77 6.05 -0.27
C LEU A 313 4.47 5.84 -1.07
N LEU A 314 4.08 4.60 -1.35
CA LEU A 314 2.81 4.31 -2.06
C LEU A 314 1.59 4.82 -1.27
N VAL A 315 1.56 4.59 0.05
CA VAL A 315 0.49 5.09 0.91
C VAL A 315 0.46 6.62 0.93
N ALA A 316 1.62 7.27 1.00
CA ALA A 316 1.73 8.72 0.94
C ALA A 316 1.23 9.27 -0.41
N LEU A 317 1.56 8.63 -1.54
CA LEU A 317 1.06 9.00 -2.86
C LEU A 317 -0.45 8.77 -3.00
N GLY A 318 -0.99 7.69 -2.42
CA GLY A 318 -2.43 7.46 -2.36
C GLY A 318 -3.17 8.55 -1.60
N ASN A 319 -2.67 8.95 -0.44
CA ASN A 319 -3.22 10.05 0.34
C ASN A 319 -3.12 11.39 -0.41
N LEU A 320 -2.00 11.66 -1.10
CA LEU A 320 -1.85 12.85 -1.94
C LEU A 320 -2.88 12.88 -3.07
N THR A 321 -3.20 11.72 -3.65
CA THR A 321 -4.23 11.61 -4.69
C THR A 321 -5.60 12.04 -4.16
N VAL A 322 -5.96 11.67 -2.93
CA VAL A 322 -7.20 12.11 -2.28
C VAL A 322 -7.24 13.61 -2.11
N ASP A 323 -6.14 14.18 -1.61
CA ASP A 323 -5.98 15.61 -1.39
C ASP A 323 -6.16 16.42 -2.68
N VAL A 324 -5.62 15.91 -3.80
CA VAL A 324 -5.82 16.47 -5.13
C VAL A 324 -7.29 16.39 -5.54
N VAL A 325 -7.91 15.22 -5.40
CA VAL A 325 -9.31 14.99 -5.80
C VAL A 325 -10.27 15.86 -4.98
N TYR A 326 -10.01 16.05 -3.69
CA TYR A 326 -10.76 17.00 -2.86
C TYR A 326 -10.68 18.43 -3.36
N GLY A 327 -9.48 18.87 -3.78
CA GLY A 327 -9.30 20.21 -4.36
C GLY A 327 -10.13 20.45 -5.63
N PHE A 328 -10.50 19.39 -6.35
CA PHE A 328 -11.39 19.45 -7.51
C PHE A 328 -12.87 19.28 -7.15
N LEU A 329 -13.20 18.44 -6.15
CA LEU A 329 -14.58 18.15 -5.76
C LEU A 329 -15.21 19.22 -4.86
N ASP A 330 -14.44 19.88 -4.00
CA ASP A 330 -14.94 20.93 -3.09
C ASP A 330 -14.20 22.27 -3.27
N PRO A 331 -14.78 23.23 -4.01
CA PRO A 331 -14.23 24.57 -4.18
C PRO A 331 -14.12 25.38 -2.89
N ARG A 332 -14.81 25.00 -1.80
CA ARG A 332 -14.84 25.78 -0.54
C ARG A 332 -13.53 25.67 0.25
N ILE A 333 -12.71 24.67 -0.05
CA ILE A 333 -11.37 24.52 0.54
C ILE A 333 -10.40 25.59 0.01
N ARG A 334 -10.70 26.22 -1.14
CA ARG A 334 -9.89 27.32 -1.69
C ARG A 334 -9.93 28.61 -0.85
N SER A 335 -10.92 28.83 0.02
CA SER A 335 -11.06 30.12 0.75
C SER A 335 -10.47 30.15 2.17
N LYS A 336 -9.84 29.06 2.62
CA LYS A 336 -9.18 28.97 3.95
C LYS A 336 -7.67 28.70 3.87
N SER A 337 -7.07 28.86 2.69
CA SER A 337 -5.63 28.78 2.47
C SER A 337 -5.04 30.15 2.21
#